data_AF-A0AAI9E9D7-F1
#
_entry.id   AF-A0AAI9E9D7-F1
#
_cell.length_a   1.000
_cell.length_b   1.000
_cell.length_c   1.000
_cell.angle_alpha   90.00
_cell.angle_beta   90.00
_cell.angle_gamma   90.00
#
_symmetry.space_group_name_H-M   'P 1'
#
loop_
_entity.id
_entity.type
_entity.pdbx_description
1 polymer ?
#
loop_
_entity_poly.entity_id
_entity_poly.type
_entity_poly.pdbx_seq_one_letter_code
_entity_poly.pdbx_strand_id
1 'polypeptide(L)'
;MLFDVFGKAQYRDKPFQYVYDLGDNWEHDLKILGTAPSTDKIICLDGEGHPIAEDAGCHQGWQDVLDAYRAATPTREQREKKTWFARQASNADPQGLGDGRDRLWDRERVARRLEALA
;
A
#
# COMPACT_ATOMS: atom_id res chain seq x y z
N MET A 1 0.27 -15.93 20.66
CA MET A 1 0.27 -15.59 19.22
C MET A 1 -0.92 -14.68 18.89
N LEU A 2 -0.92 -13.96 17.77
CA LEU A 2 -2.05 -13.07 17.41
C LEU A 2 -3.39 -13.82 17.34
N PHE A 3 -3.40 -15.08 16.91
CA PHE A 3 -4.63 -15.88 16.87
C PHE A 3 -5.26 -16.08 18.26
N ASP A 4 -4.46 -16.14 19.34
CA ASP A 4 -4.97 -16.26 20.71
C ASP A 4 -5.71 -15.00 21.15
N VAL A 5 -5.29 -13.84 20.64
CA VAL A 5 -5.94 -12.55 20.92
C VAL A 5 -7.25 -12.50 20.16
N PHE A 6 -7.23 -12.73 18.85
CA PHE A 6 -8.43 -12.63 18.01
C PHE A 6 -9.45 -13.73 18.26
N GLY A 7 -9.05 -14.87 18.85
CA GLY A 7 -9.97 -15.92 19.27
C GLY A 7 -10.86 -15.56 20.47
N LYS A 8 -10.47 -14.55 21.27
CA LYS A 8 -11.23 -14.12 22.45
C LYS A 8 -12.57 -13.50 22.04
N ALA A 9 -13.63 -13.83 22.78
CA ALA A 9 -14.98 -13.34 22.51
C ALA A 9 -15.07 -11.81 22.37
N GLN A 10 -14.22 -11.07 23.10
CA GLN A 10 -14.20 -9.60 23.05
C GLN A 10 -13.61 -9.00 21.77
N TYR A 11 -12.85 -9.77 20.99
CA TYR A 11 -12.17 -9.34 19.75
C TYR A 11 -12.63 -10.10 18.51
N ARG A 12 -13.31 -11.23 18.70
CA ARG A 12 -13.88 -12.02 17.61
C ARG A 12 -14.77 -11.15 16.72
N ASP A 13 -14.56 -11.26 15.41
CA ASP A 13 -15.29 -10.57 14.34
C ASP A 13 -15.23 -9.03 14.41
N LYS A 14 -14.37 -8.45 15.25
CA LYS A 14 -14.20 -7.00 15.33
C LYS A 14 -13.13 -6.52 14.34
N PRO A 15 -13.39 -5.41 13.62
CA PRO A 15 -12.33 -4.75 12.88
C PRO A 15 -11.31 -4.15 13.87
N PHE A 16 -10.09 -3.97 13.39
CA PHE A 16 -9.03 -3.28 14.13
C PHE A 16 -8.21 -2.45 13.17
N GLN A 17 -7.57 -1.42 13.71
CA GLN A 17 -6.74 -0.53 12.92
C GLN A 17 -5.27 -0.83 13.17
N TYR A 18 -4.47 -0.74 12.11
CA TYR A 18 -3.03 -0.73 12.19
C TYR A 18 -2.50 0.57 11.60
N VAL A 19 -1.74 1.32 12.40
CA VAL A 19 -1.05 2.53 11.94
C VAL A 19 0.39 2.17 11.63
N TYR A 20 0.77 2.36 10.37
CA TYR A 20 2.14 2.24 9.88
C TYR A 20 2.72 3.64 9.67
N ASP A 21 4.02 3.78 9.91
CA ASP A 21 4.76 5.04 9.82
C ASP A 21 4.09 6.18 10.61
N LEU A 22 4.53 6.39 11.85
CA LEU A 22 3.96 7.46 12.70
C LEU A 22 4.29 8.88 12.19
N GLY A 23 5.17 9.04 11.19
CA GLY A 23 5.42 10.31 10.53
C GLY A 23 4.30 10.67 9.54
N ASP A 24 3.97 9.75 8.64
CA ASP A 24 2.94 9.95 7.61
C ASP A 24 1.53 9.47 8.02
N ASN A 25 1.44 8.70 9.10
CA ASN A 25 0.22 8.18 9.72
C ASN A 25 -0.65 7.37 8.74
N TRP A 26 -0.08 6.31 8.17
CA TRP A 26 -0.80 5.40 7.29
C TRP A 26 -1.71 4.47 8.08
N GLU A 27 -3.01 4.73 8.00
CA GLU A 27 -4.05 3.98 8.70
C GLU A 27 -4.56 2.81 7.83
N HIS A 28 -4.52 1.59 8.37
CA HIS A 28 -5.04 0.38 7.75
C HIS A 28 -6.20 -0.19 8.57
N ASP A 29 -7.38 -0.25 7.98
CA ASP A 29 -8.52 -0.97 8.54
C ASP A 29 -8.44 -2.45 8.20
N LEU A 30 -8.35 -3.29 9.23
CA LEU A 30 -8.17 -4.72 9.11
C LEU A 30 -9.38 -5.47 9.67
N LYS A 31 -9.81 -6.50 8.94
CA LYS A 31 -10.90 -7.40 9.34
C LYS A 31 -10.48 -8.84 9.18
N ILE A 32 -10.73 -9.64 10.20
CA ILE A 32 -10.57 -11.09 10.12
C ILE A 32 -11.85 -11.67 9.56
N LEU A 33 -11.74 -12.34 8.41
CA LEU A 33 -12.88 -12.97 7.73
C LEU A 33 -13.08 -14.42 8.15
N GLY A 34 -12.06 -15.06 8.72
CA GLY A 34 -12.12 -16.45 9.14
C GLY A 34 -10.73 -17.02 9.43
N THR A 35 -10.65 -18.34 9.47
CA THR A 35 -9.41 -19.09 9.66
C THR A 35 -9.26 -20.13 8.56
N ALA A 36 -8.03 -20.52 8.28
CA ALA A 36 -7.66 -21.57 7.33
C ALA A 36 -6.58 -22.45 7.96
N PRO A 37 -6.33 -23.66 7.44
CA PRO A 37 -5.17 -24.44 7.82
C PRO A 37 -3.88 -23.62 7.68
N SER A 38 -2.97 -23.79 8.64
CA SER A 38 -1.67 -23.09 8.61
C SER A 38 -0.87 -23.50 7.38
N THR A 39 -0.18 -22.52 6.78
CA THR A 39 0.83 -22.75 5.75
C THR A 39 2.17 -22.19 6.22
N ASP A 40 3.25 -22.57 5.56
CA ASP A 40 4.60 -22.07 5.79
C ASP A 40 4.86 -20.69 5.14
N LYS A 41 3.88 -20.17 4.40
CA LYS A 41 4.03 -18.96 3.56
C LYS A 41 2.85 -18.01 3.72
N ILE A 42 3.11 -16.72 3.59
CA ILE A 42 2.03 -15.73 3.47
C ILE A 42 1.59 -15.68 2.00
N ILE A 43 0.28 -15.82 1.77
CA ILE A 43 -0.30 -15.82 0.42
C ILE A 43 -1.22 -14.62 0.29
N CYS A 44 -0.97 -13.77 -0.72
CA CYS A 44 -1.89 -12.73 -1.13
C CYS A 44 -2.87 -13.30 -2.16
N LEU A 45 -4.16 -13.29 -1.83
CA LEU A 45 -5.21 -13.87 -2.68
C LEU A 45 -5.68 -12.88 -3.75
N ASP A 46 -5.81 -11.60 -3.38
CA ASP A 46 -6.34 -10.55 -4.23
C ASP A 46 -5.92 -9.15 -3.73
N GLY A 47 -6.15 -8.13 -4.56
CA GLY A 47 -5.85 -6.73 -4.24
C GLY A 47 -6.20 -5.78 -5.37
N GLU A 48 -6.26 -4.49 -5.05
CA GLU A 48 -6.55 -3.43 -6.00
C GLU A 48 -5.78 -2.15 -5.68
N GLY A 49 -5.68 -1.26 -6.67
CA GLY A 49 -5.01 0.02 -6.53
C GLY A 49 -3.48 -0.06 -6.64
N HIS A 50 -2.84 1.10 -6.66
CA HIS A 50 -1.39 1.19 -6.64
C HIS A 50 -0.87 1.38 -5.20
N PRO A 51 0.24 0.73 -4.79
CA PRO A 51 0.88 0.98 -3.50
C PRO A 51 1.25 2.47 -3.34
N ILE A 52 0.96 3.02 -2.17
CA ILE A 52 1.31 4.41 -1.81
C ILE A 52 2.84 4.55 -1.75
N ALA A 53 3.37 5.70 -2.16
CA ALA A 53 4.79 5.99 -2.01
C ALA A 53 5.18 6.11 -0.53
N GLU A 54 6.31 5.52 -0.14
CA GLU A 54 6.93 5.80 1.18
C GLU A 54 7.33 7.28 1.26
N ASP A 55 7.23 7.86 2.45
CA ASP A 55 7.60 9.25 2.74
C ASP A 55 6.89 10.27 1.84
N ALA A 56 5.64 9.97 1.45
CA ALA A 56 4.87 10.85 0.58
C ALA A 56 4.41 12.13 1.28
N GLY A 57 4.50 12.20 2.62
CA GLY A 57 4.00 13.33 3.39
C GLY A 57 2.51 13.18 3.65
N CYS A 58 2.12 12.06 4.26
CA CYS A 58 0.75 11.62 4.54
C CYS A 58 -0.17 11.51 3.32
N HIS A 59 -1.47 11.30 3.58
CA HIS A 59 -2.51 11.18 2.56
C HIS A 59 -2.49 12.35 1.55
N GLN A 60 -2.32 13.58 2.03
CA GLN A 60 -2.32 14.76 1.16
C GLN A 60 -1.12 14.74 0.19
N GLY A 61 0.07 14.39 0.68
CA GLY A 61 1.25 14.37 -0.17
C GLY A 61 1.18 13.28 -1.25
N TRP A 62 0.58 12.12 -0.94
CA TRP A 62 0.27 11.12 -1.97
C TRP A 62 -0.78 11.60 -2.98
N GLN A 63 -1.83 12.27 -2.51
CA GLN A 63 -2.85 12.83 -3.39
C GLN A 63 -2.25 13.86 -4.36
N ASP A 64 -1.31 14.69 -3.91
CA ASP A 64 -0.61 15.63 -4.78
C ASP A 64 0.23 14.94 -5.87
N VAL A 65 0.81 13.77 -5.56
CA VAL A 65 1.52 12.95 -6.56
C VAL A 65 0.54 12.42 -7.60
N LEU A 66 -0.61 11.87 -7.16
CA LEU A 66 -1.66 11.42 -8.07
C LEU A 66 -2.15 12.54 -8.99
N ASP A 67 -2.41 13.72 -8.42
CA ASP A 67 -2.87 14.88 -9.17
C ASP A 67 -1.82 15.39 -10.16
N ALA A 68 -0.53 15.31 -9.80
CA ALA A 68 0.56 15.60 -10.72
C ALA A 68 0.58 14.66 -11.93
N TYR A 69 0.28 13.37 -11.76
CA TYR A 69 0.17 12.41 -12.86
C TYR A 69 -1.11 12.58 -13.69
N ARG A 70 -2.21 13.04 -13.09
CA ARG A 70 -3.50 13.31 -13.77
C ARG A 70 -3.53 14.63 -14.53
N ALA A 71 -2.65 15.58 -14.19
CA ALA A 71 -2.59 16.88 -14.85
C ALA A 71 -2.18 16.74 -16.33
N ALA A 72 -3.05 17.17 -17.24
CA ALA A 72 -2.78 17.19 -18.68
C ALA A 72 -1.60 18.11 -19.05
N THR A 73 -1.42 19.22 -18.32
CA THR A 73 -0.28 20.12 -18.44
C THR A 73 0.29 20.39 -17.04
N PRO A 74 1.21 19.55 -16.54
CA PRO A 74 1.68 19.64 -15.17
C PRO A 74 2.48 20.92 -14.94
N THR A 75 2.34 21.55 -13.77
CA THR A 75 3.18 22.66 -13.33
C THR A 75 4.63 22.20 -13.10
N ARG A 76 5.54 23.15 -12.80
CA ARG A 76 6.91 22.80 -12.42
C ARG A 76 6.94 21.90 -11.20
N GLU A 77 6.23 22.27 -10.14
CA GLU A 77 6.14 21.50 -8.90
C GLU A 77 5.55 20.11 -9.12
N GLN A 78 4.50 19.99 -9.94
CA GLN A 78 3.94 18.69 -10.29
C GLN A 78 4.96 17.81 -11.05
N ARG A 79 5.76 18.37 -11.96
CA ARG A 79 6.85 17.63 -12.61
C ARG A 79 7.92 17.17 -11.61
N GLU A 80 8.22 17.99 -10.61
CA GLU A 80 9.15 17.65 -9.53
C GLU A 80 8.58 16.49 -8.68
N LYS A 81 7.29 16.52 -8.31
CA LYS A 81 6.62 15.39 -7.62
C LYS A 81 6.64 14.10 -8.44
N LYS A 82 6.33 14.16 -9.74
CA LYS A 82 6.43 13.00 -10.65
C LYS A 82 7.85 12.42 -10.65
N THR A 83 8.85 13.28 -10.72
CA THR A 83 10.27 12.89 -10.75
C THR A 83 10.71 12.28 -9.42
N TRP A 84 10.30 12.87 -8.31
CA TRP A 84 10.56 12.33 -6.97
C TRP A 84 9.98 10.92 -6.83
N PHE A 85 8.71 10.72 -7.17
CA PHE A 85 8.10 9.39 -7.07
C PHE A 85 8.79 8.36 -7.97
N ALA A 86 9.13 8.74 -9.21
CA ALA A 86 9.70 7.81 -10.17
C ALA A 86 11.17 7.42 -9.87
N ARG A 87 11.88 8.16 -8.99
CA ARG A 87 13.33 8.01 -8.86
C ARG A 87 13.89 8.05 -7.44
N GLN A 88 13.17 8.61 -6.48
CA GLN A 88 13.72 8.98 -5.18
C GLN A 88 12.96 8.38 -4.01
N ALA A 89 11.65 8.18 -4.13
CA ALA A 89 10.88 7.50 -3.10
C ALA A 89 11.48 6.12 -2.79
N SER A 90 11.48 5.70 -1.53
CA SER A 90 12.08 4.43 -1.10
C SER A 90 11.49 3.22 -1.84
N ASN A 91 10.23 3.31 -2.26
CA ASN A 91 9.53 2.33 -3.06
C ASN A 91 9.19 2.83 -4.49
N ALA A 92 10.03 3.71 -5.05
CA ALA A 92 9.85 4.34 -6.35
C ALA A 92 9.41 3.37 -7.46
N ASP A 93 8.54 3.86 -8.35
CA ASP A 93 8.19 3.19 -9.61
C ASP A 93 8.69 4.03 -10.79
N PRO A 94 9.77 3.61 -11.48
CA PRO A 94 10.30 4.32 -12.66
C PRO A 94 9.30 4.49 -13.80
N GLN A 95 8.27 3.64 -13.89
CA GLN A 95 7.20 3.76 -14.88
C GLN A 95 6.13 4.79 -14.46
N GLY A 96 6.14 5.21 -13.19
CA GLY A 96 5.20 6.17 -12.64
C GLY A 96 3.75 5.67 -12.64
N LEU A 97 2.83 6.62 -12.52
CA LEU A 97 1.39 6.39 -12.35
C LEU A 97 0.55 6.82 -13.57
N GLY A 98 1.22 7.16 -14.68
CA GLY A 98 0.54 7.57 -15.91
C GLY A 98 -0.28 6.44 -16.54
N ASP A 99 -1.13 6.78 -17.50
CA ASP A 99 -1.86 5.80 -18.34
C ASP A 99 -2.66 4.76 -17.54
N GLY A 100 -3.29 5.19 -16.44
CA GLY A 100 -4.12 4.36 -15.57
C GLY A 100 -3.34 3.48 -14.59
N ARG A 101 -2.02 3.64 -14.51
CA ARG A 101 -1.18 2.89 -13.58
C ARG A 101 -1.37 3.30 -12.11
N ASP A 102 -2.04 4.42 -11.84
CA ASP A 102 -2.46 4.80 -10.48
C ASP A 102 -3.40 3.79 -9.81
N ARG A 103 -3.94 2.84 -10.58
CA ARG A 103 -4.76 1.72 -10.10
C ARG A 103 -4.14 0.35 -10.36
N LEU A 104 -2.91 0.31 -10.88
CA LEU A 104 -2.25 -0.94 -11.24
C LEU A 104 -1.80 -1.67 -9.98
N TRP A 105 -2.41 -2.84 -9.78
CA TRP A 105 -1.98 -3.83 -8.81
C TRP A 105 -1.44 -5.06 -9.53
N ASP A 106 -0.30 -5.59 -9.08
CA ASP A 106 0.35 -6.77 -9.66
C ASP A 106 0.48 -7.87 -8.60
N ARG A 107 -0.44 -8.84 -8.66
CA ARG A 107 -0.45 -9.99 -7.76
C ARG A 107 0.85 -10.79 -7.80
N GLU A 108 1.42 -10.99 -8.98
CA GLU A 108 2.62 -11.81 -9.12
C GLU A 108 3.83 -11.12 -8.53
N ARG A 109 3.93 -9.79 -8.69
CA ARG A 109 4.95 -8.98 -8.01
C ARG A 109 4.81 -9.07 -6.50
N VAL A 110 3.59 -9.03 -5.97
CA VAL A 110 3.35 -9.21 -4.53
C VAL A 110 3.73 -10.61 -4.08
N ALA A 111 3.31 -11.65 -4.80
CA ALA A 111 3.65 -13.04 -4.49
C ALA A 111 5.16 -13.27 -4.44
N ARG A 112 5.92 -12.79 -5.43
CA ARG A 112 7.39 -12.88 -5.44
C ARG A 112 8.05 -12.19 -4.24
N ARG A 113 7.50 -11.06 -3.79
CA ARG A 113 8.00 -10.35 -2.59
C ARG A 113 7.72 -11.14 -1.31
N LEU A 114 6.54 -11.75 -1.20
CA LEU A 114 6.18 -12.58 -0.05
C LEU A 114 7.03 -13.86 0.01
N GLU A 115 7.32 -14.46 -1.14
CA GLU A 115 8.22 -15.63 -1.22
C GLU A 115 9.65 -15.30 -0.76
N ALA A 116 10.12 -14.08 -0.99
CA ALA A 116 11.44 -13.64 -0.55
C ALA A 116 11.55 -13.37 0.97
N LEU A 117 10.43 -13.39 1.70
CA LEU A 117 10.38 -13.22 3.16
C LEU A 117 10.40 -14.56 3.93
N ALA A 118 10.27 -15.69 3.22
CA ALA A 118 10.28 -17.03 3.77
C ALA A 118 11.70 -17.62 3.76
#